data_AF-A0A554X3Y5-F1
#
_entry.id   AF-A0A554X3Y5-F1
#
_cell.length_a   1.000
_cell.length_b   1.000
_cell.length_c   1.000
_cell.angle_alpha   90.00
_cell.angle_beta   90.00
_cell.angle_gamma   90.00
#
_symmetry.space_group_name_H-M   'P 1'
#
loop_
_entity.id
_entity.type
_entity.pdbx_description
1 polymer ?
#
loop_
_entity_poly.entity_id
_entity_poly.type
_entity_poly.pdbx_seq_one_letter_code
_entity_poly.pdbx_strand_id
1 'polypeptide(L)'
;MRILAVLASVAALMVAGCSTKPQATLPTYEYAAAHPFLQANREAMTKLLSGLPAAQVSPLLVATIVDVNDLRVSSPLGRTLSEQYSSAAAAAGVDVREMKLRGDVFVREQTGELLLSREIKDIARVHQATAVLVGTYSVAGQYVYVNVKLVRSETGQILRGYDYALPLDRDVQRLLRKPSGEM
;
A
#
# COMPACT_ATOMS: atom_id res chain seq x y z
N MET A 1 -67.21 -0.86 -41.93
CA MET A 1 -66.89 -0.65 -40.50
C MET A 1 -66.45 -1.95 -39.82
N ARG A 2 -65.40 -2.63 -40.33
CA ARG A 2 -64.85 -3.90 -39.78
C ARG A 2 -63.33 -4.07 -39.96
N ILE A 3 -62.60 -2.99 -40.29
CA ILE A 3 -61.16 -3.05 -40.64
C ILE A 3 -60.29 -2.22 -39.67
N LEU A 4 -60.86 -1.59 -38.64
CA LEU A 4 -60.11 -0.74 -37.69
C LEU A 4 -59.72 -1.42 -36.37
N ALA A 5 -60.05 -2.70 -36.17
CA ALA A 5 -59.89 -3.35 -34.86
C ALA A 5 -58.66 -4.27 -34.72
N VAL A 6 -57.82 -4.42 -35.74
CA VAL A 6 -56.73 -5.43 -35.72
C VAL A 6 -55.33 -4.83 -35.47
N LEU A 7 -55.18 -3.50 -35.44
CA LEU A 7 -53.86 -2.86 -35.34
C LEU A 7 -53.39 -2.47 -33.92
N ALA A 8 -54.17 -2.78 -32.87
CA ALA A 8 -53.86 -2.30 -31.51
C ALA A 8 -53.25 -3.35 -30.55
N SER A 9 -52.96 -4.58 -31.01
CA SER A 9 -52.69 -5.70 -30.09
C SER A 9 -51.26 -6.26 -30.11
N VAL A 10 -50.34 -5.75 -30.93
CA VAL A 10 -48.99 -6.34 -31.09
C VAL A 10 -47.86 -5.53 -30.41
N ALA A 11 -48.16 -4.36 -29.82
CA ALA A 11 -47.13 -3.44 -29.31
C ALA A 11 -46.75 -3.60 -27.82
N ALA A 12 -47.00 -4.74 -27.17
CA ALA A 12 -46.88 -4.86 -25.70
C ALA A 12 -45.82 -5.86 -25.18
N LEU A 13 -44.92 -6.40 -26.00
CA LEU A 13 -44.05 -7.53 -25.60
C LEU A 13 -42.54 -7.27 -25.62
N MET A 14 -42.08 -6.02 -25.57
CA MET A 14 -40.65 -5.68 -25.70
C MET A 14 -40.10 -4.79 -24.58
N VAL A 15 -40.43 -5.04 -23.31
CA VAL A 15 -39.64 -4.48 -22.19
C VAL A 15 -39.58 -5.43 -20.99
N ALA A 16 -38.93 -6.58 -21.16
CA ALA A 16 -38.38 -7.33 -20.03
C ALA A 16 -36.84 -7.19 -20.07
N GLY A 17 -36.36 -5.95 -19.88
CA GLY A 17 -34.96 -5.69 -19.61
C GLY A 17 -34.64 -6.13 -18.18
N CYS A 18 -34.27 -7.39 -17.98
CA CYS A 18 -33.74 -7.85 -16.71
C CYS A 18 -32.42 -7.13 -16.44
N SER A 19 -32.47 -6.08 -15.62
CA SER A 19 -31.28 -5.48 -15.00
C SER A 19 -30.76 -6.45 -13.94
N THR A 20 -30.00 -7.46 -14.38
CA THR A 20 -29.21 -8.30 -13.47
C THR A 20 -28.07 -7.45 -12.93
N LYS A 21 -28.30 -6.77 -11.80
CA LYS A 21 -27.22 -6.18 -11.01
C LYS A 21 -26.27 -7.32 -10.65
N PRO A 22 -24.96 -7.25 -10.98
CA PRO A 22 -24.01 -8.26 -10.54
C PRO A 22 -24.10 -8.36 -9.02
N GLN A 23 -24.53 -9.52 -8.52
CA GLN A 23 -24.53 -9.77 -7.10
C GLN A 23 -23.08 -9.81 -6.64
N ALA A 24 -22.71 -8.95 -5.69
CA ALA A 24 -21.36 -8.92 -5.16
C ALA A 24 -21.06 -10.25 -4.49
N THR A 25 -20.37 -11.14 -5.21
CA THR A 25 -19.86 -12.39 -4.67
C THR A 25 -18.76 -12.06 -3.67
N LEU A 26 -18.80 -12.67 -2.49
CA LEU A 26 -17.73 -12.54 -1.51
C LEU A 26 -16.40 -12.99 -2.14
N PRO A 27 -15.28 -12.34 -1.80
CA PRO A 27 -13.97 -12.73 -2.34
C PRO A 27 -13.63 -14.16 -1.92
N THR A 28 -13.09 -14.94 -2.87
CA THR A 28 -12.55 -16.28 -2.59
C THR A 28 -11.11 -16.18 -2.09
N TYR A 29 -10.62 -17.23 -1.41
CA TYR A 29 -9.21 -17.30 -0.99
C TYR A 29 -8.24 -17.26 -2.17
N GLU A 30 -8.59 -17.87 -3.29
CA GLU A 30 -7.79 -17.84 -4.52
C GLU A 30 -7.65 -16.41 -5.05
N TYR A 31 -8.76 -15.67 -5.13
CA TYR A 31 -8.73 -14.25 -5.52
C TYR A 31 -7.92 -13.39 -4.54
N ALA A 32 -8.10 -13.61 -3.24
CA ALA A 32 -7.36 -12.86 -2.21
C ALA A 32 -5.84 -13.12 -2.28
N ALA A 33 -5.41 -14.35 -2.56
CA ALA A 33 -3.99 -14.68 -2.72
C ALA A 33 -3.36 -13.99 -3.94
N ALA A 34 -4.15 -13.80 -5.01
CA ALA A 34 -3.76 -13.14 -6.24
C ALA A 34 -4.04 -11.62 -6.25
N HIS A 35 -4.44 -11.02 -5.12
CA HIS A 35 -4.95 -9.66 -5.09
C HIS A 35 -3.94 -8.63 -5.65
N PRO A 36 -4.31 -7.78 -6.64
CA PRO A 36 -3.38 -6.88 -7.32
C PRO A 36 -2.62 -5.93 -6.39
N PHE A 37 -3.28 -5.44 -5.33
CA PHE A 37 -2.61 -4.63 -4.29
C PHE A 37 -1.42 -5.35 -3.65
N LEU A 38 -1.58 -6.63 -3.28
CA LEU A 38 -0.48 -7.41 -2.70
C LEU A 38 0.63 -7.66 -3.71
N GLN A 39 0.26 -7.94 -4.96
CA GLN A 39 1.23 -8.21 -6.02
C GLN A 39 2.06 -6.98 -6.37
N ALA A 40 1.44 -5.80 -6.50
CA ALA A 40 2.16 -4.56 -6.75
C ALA A 40 3.21 -4.26 -5.68
N ASN A 41 2.88 -4.51 -4.40
CA ASN A 41 3.77 -4.23 -3.28
C ASN A 41 4.92 -5.26 -3.21
N ARG A 42 4.65 -6.54 -3.49
CA ARG A 42 5.69 -7.57 -3.60
C ARG A 42 6.62 -7.30 -4.77
N GLU A 43 6.07 -6.95 -5.92
CA GLU A 43 6.85 -6.60 -7.11
C GLU A 43 7.75 -5.41 -6.84
N ALA A 44 7.25 -4.35 -6.20
CA ALA A 44 8.06 -3.21 -5.80
C ALA A 44 9.29 -3.65 -4.98
N MET A 45 9.12 -4.55 -4.01
CA MET A 45 10.23 -5.10 -3.23
C MET A 45 11.18 -5.92 -4.09
N THR A 46 10.68 -6.78 -4.98
CA THR A 46 11.50 -7.53 -5.93
C THR A 46 12.35 -6.59 -6.79
N LYS A 47 11.77 -5.50 -7.32
CA LYS A 47 12.48 -4.52 -8.14
C LYS A 47 13.54 -3.76 -7.34
N LEU A 48 13.23 -3.40 -6.09
CA LEU A 48 14.17 -2.76 -5.18
C LEU A 48 15.36 -3.65 -4.82
N LEU A 49 15.16 -4.96 -4.63
CA LEU A 49 16.23 -5.90 -4.27
C LEU A 49 17.01 -6.44 -5.47
N SER A 50 16.43 -6.37 -6.67
CA SER A 50 17.00 -6.97 -7.88
C SER A 50 18.45 -6.50 -8.12
N GLY A 51 19.38 -7.47 -8.12
CA GLY A 51 20.80 -7.24 -8.37
C GLY A 51 21.55 -6.53 -7.26
N LEU A 52 20.94 -6.31 -6.09
CA LEU A 52 21.66 -5.84 -4.89
C LEU A 52 22.21 -7.03 -4.10
N PRO A 53 23.49 -7.01 -3.70
CA PRO A 53 24.01 -7.98 -2.75
C PRO A 53 23.28 -7.86 -1.40
N ALA A 54 22.99 -8.98 -0.75
CA ALA A 54 22.32 -9.01 0.57
C ALA A 54 23.06 -8.13 1.59
N ALA A 55 24.38 -8.13 1.58
CA ALA A 55 25.23 -7.30 2.45
C ALA A 55 25.04 -5.78 2.27
N GLN A 56 24.39 -5.31 1.19
CA GLN A 56 24.09 -3.88 1.01
C GLN A 56 22.71 -3.49 1.56
N VAL A 57 21.86 -4.47 1.87
CA VAL A 57 20.47 -4.25 2.28
C VAL A 57 20.12 -4.89 3.62
N SER A 58 20.98 -5.75 4.16
CA SER A 58 20.79 -6.44 5.44
C SER A 58 21.84 -6.00 6.48
N PRO A 59 21.43 -5.62 7.71
CA PRO A 59 20.05 -5.57 8.19
C PRO A 59 19.23 -4.42 7.57
N LEU A 60 17.96 -4.67 7.28
CA LEU A 60 17.01 -3.71 6.74
C LEU A 60 16.08 -3.19 7.85
N LEU A 61 15.91 -1.88 7.92
CA LEU A 61 14.76 -1.27 8.58
C LEU A 61 13.73 -0.83 7.56
N VAL A 62 12.46 -0.96 7.90
CA VAL A 62 11.36 -0.44 7.08
C VAL A 62 10.67 0.67 7.85
N ALA A 63 10.85 1.91 7.38
CA ALA A 63 10.13 3.06 7.91
C ALA A 63 8.67 3.03 7.46
N THR A 64 7.81 3.69 8.24
CA THR A 64 6.41 3.86 7.82
C THR A 64 6.35 4.71 6.56
N ILE A 65 5.62 4.24 5.53
CA ILE A 65 5.30 5.03 4.34
C ILE A 65 4.31 6.13 4.72
N VAL A 66 4.60 7.37 4.35
CA VAL A 66 3.83 8.55 4.80
C VAL A 66 3.21 9.33 3.64
N ASP A 67 2.22 10.16 3.92
CA ASP A 67 1.68 11.09 2.91
C ASP A 67 2.75 12.14 2.60
N VAL A 68 3.02 12.40 1.31
CA VAL A 68 3.97 13.45 0.88
C VAL A 68 3.58 14.83 1.42
N ASN A 69 2.29 15.07 1.66
CA ASN A 69 1.77 16.34 2.18
C ASN A 69 1.74 16.40 3.71
N ASP A 70 1.88 15.27 4.41
CA ASP A 70 1.84 15.19 5.87
C ASP A 70 2.75 14.05 6.37
N LEU A 71 4.03 14.37 6.56
CA LEU A 71 5.07 13.42 6.98
C LEU A 71 4.99 13.03 8.47
N ARG A 72 4.08 13.66 9.25
CA ARG A 72 3.98 13.49 10.70
C ARG A 72 2.90 12.49 11.12
N VAL A 73 2.01 12.13 10.20
CA VAL A 73 0.84 11.31 10.53
C VAL A 73 0.79 10.11 9.60
N SER A 74 0.69 8.93 10.20
CA SER A 74 0.55 7.69 9.44
C SER A 74 -0.92 7.43 9.15
N SER A 75 -1.21 7.06 7.91
CA SER A 75 -2.52 6.50 7.54
C SER A 75 -2.49 4.97 7.69
N PRO A 76 -3.65 4.33 7.82
CA PRO A 76 -3.74 2.87 7.67
C PRO A 76 -3.06 2.37 6.39
N LEU A 77 -3.22 3.09 5.26
CA LEU A 77 -2.53 2.76 4.01
C LEU A 77 -1.02 2.73 4.20
N GLY A 78 -0.46 3.79 4.76
CA GLY A 78 0.98 3.90 5.01
C GLY A 78 1.52 2.75 5.86
N ARG A 79 0.83 2.43 6.98
CA ARG A 79 1.18 1.29 7.84
C ARG A 79 1.06 -0.04 7.10
N THR A 80 -0.04 -0.28 6.39
CA THR A 80 -0.24 -1.52 5.60
C THR A 80 0.84 -1.72 4.55
N LEU A 81 1.20 -0.67 3.80
CA LEU A 81 2.28 -0.76 2.80
C LEU A 81 3.61 -1.14 3.46
N SER A 82 3.93 -0.50 4.59
CA SER A 82 5.18 -0.75 5.34
C SER A 82 5.28 -2.19 5.83
N GLU A 83 4.20 -2.74 6.41
CA GLU A 83 4.15 -4.14 6.84
C GLU A 83 4.31 -5.12 5.67
N GLN A 84 3.70 -4.80 4.53
CA GLN A 84 3.80 -5.64 3.33
C GLN A 84 5.21 -5.62 2.73
N TYR A 85 5.89 -4.47 2.75
CA TYR A 85 7.29 -4.40 2.32
C TYR A 85 8.23 -5.13 3.27
N SER A 86 8.04 -4.98 4.59
CA SER A 86 8.77 -5.74 5.60
C SER A 86 8.62 -7.25 5.37
N SER A 87 7.38 -7.71 5.21
CA SER A 87 7.07 -9.12 4.93
C SER A 87 7.67 -9.61 3.62
N ALA A 88 7.57 -8.81 2.55
CA ALA A 88 8.12 -9.17 1.24
C ALA A 88 9.65 -9.22 1.24
N ALA A 89 10.32 -8.31 1.94
CA ALA A 89 11.77 -8.30 2.07
C ALA A 89 12.26 -9.52 2.89
N ALA A 90 11.60 -9.81 4.01
CA ALA A 90 11.90 -10.98 4.83
C ALA A 90 11.70 -12.29 4.04
N ALA A 91 10.60 -12.39 3.27
CA ALA A 91 10.36 -13.52 2.38
C ALA A 91 11.43 -13.68 1.28
N ALA A 92 12.09 -12.58 0.89
CA ALA A 92 13.21 -12.57 -0.04
C ALA A 92 14.57 -12.88 0.61
N GLY A 93 14.59 -13.23 1.91
CA GLY A 93 15.81 -13.59 2.64
C GLY A 93 16.61 -12.39 3.16
N VAL A 94 16.04 -11.18 3.15
CA VAL A 94 16.64 -10.00 3.77
C VAL A 94 16.47 -10.09 5.29
N ASP A 95 17.52 -9.82 6.05
CA ASP A 95 17.43 -9.67 7.51
C ASP A 95 16.68 -8.37 7.86
N VAL A 96 15.37 -8.45 8.05
CA VAL A 96 14.52 -7.30 8.41
C VAL A 96 14.43 -7.20 9.93
N ARG A 97 14.76 -6.02 10.47
CA ARG A 97 14.69 -5.76 11.91
C ARG A 97 13.33 -5.20 12.27
N GLU A 98 12.57 -5.97 13.03
CA GLU A 98 11.29 -5.53 13.59
C GLU A 98 11.55 -4.51 14.72
N MET A 99 11.14 -3.27 14.47
CA MET A 99 11.33 -2.15 15.41
C MET A 99 10.46 -2.31 16.66
N LYS A 100 9.31 -3.00 16.56
CA LYS A 100 8.34 -3.15 17.65
C LYS A 100 8.79 -4.09 18.78
N LEU A 101 9.73 -4.99 18.51
CA LEU A 101 10.09 -6.08 19.44
C LEU A 101 11.29 -5.76 20.34
N ARG A 102 12.09 -4.74 20.02
CA ARG A 102 13.18 -4.28 20.89
C ARG A 102 12.76 -2.95 21.50
N GLY A 103 12.49 -2.95 22.81
CA GLY A 103 11.80 -1.91 23.57
C GLY A 103 12.46 -0.53 23.66
N ASP A 104 13.27 -0.14 22.68
CA ASP A 104 13.97 1.14 22.61
C ASP A 104 13.29 2.16 21.68
N VAL A 105 12.35 1.70 20.83
CA VAL A 105 11.51 2.58 20.01
C VAL A 105 10.10 2.53 20.58
N PHE A 106 9.77 3.51 21.43
CA PHE A 106 8.37 3.82 21.76
C PHE A 106 7.68 4.27 20.47
N VAL A 107 7.22 3.32 19.66
CA VAL A 107 6.28 3.57 18.55
C VAL A 107 4.99 4.03 19.22
N ARG A 108 4.86 5.35 19.44
CA ARG A 108 3.60 5.93 19.90
C ARG A 108 2.59 5.68 18.80
N GLU A 109 1.70 4.71 19.00
CA GLU A 109 0.78 4.15 17.99
C GLU A 109 -0.20 5.16 17.35
N GLN A 110 -0.07 6.45 17.65
CA GLN A 110 -0.97 7.51 17.19
C GLN A 110 -0.24 8.69 16.52
N THR A 111 1.08 8.77 16.56
CA THR A 111 1.85 9.82 15.87
C THR A 111 2.66 9.15 14.78
N GLY A 112 2.39 9.47 13.51
CA GLY A 112 3.20 9.00 12.39
C GLY A 112 4.57 9.66 12.34
N GLU A 113 5.31 9.68 13.44
CA GLU A 113 6.54 10.44 13.59
C GLU A 113 7.74 9.49 13.58
N LEU A 114 8.34 9.35 12.40
CA LEU A 114 9.79 9.40 12.32
C LEU A 114 10.11 10.84 11.91
N LEU A 115 10.47 11.71 12.85
CA LEU A 115 10.85 13.08 12.53
C LEU A 115 12.21 13.04 11.84
N LEU A 116 12.22 13.50 10.59
CA LEU A 116 13.33 14.21 9.95
C LEU A 116 14.75 13.69 10.27
N SER A 117 15.21 12.68 9.52
CA SER A 117 16.62 12.29 9.27
C SER A 117 17.53 11.92 10.46
N ARG A 118 17.44 12.58 11.61
CA ARG A 118 18.29 12.37 12.79
C ARG A 118 17.81 11.15 13.56
N GLU A 119 16.52 11.07 13.84
CA GLU A 119 15.92 9.93 14.53
C GLU A 119 16.08 8.65 13.72
N ILE A 120 15.89 8.69 12.39
CA ILE A 120 16.10 7.53 11.52
C ILE A 120 17.57 7.07 11.54
N LYS A 121 18.53 7.99 11.54
CA LYS A 121 19.96 7.65 11.61
C LYS A 121 20.34 7.05 12.96
N ASP A 122 19.78 7.58 14.05
CA ASP A 122 20.04 7.09 15.40
C ASP A 122 19.40 5.71 15.60
N ILE A 123 18.16 5.52 15.17
CA ILE A 123 17.48 4.21 15.13
C ILE A 123 18.27 3.23 14.26
N ALA A 124 18.66 3.62 13.04
CA ALA A 124 19.45 2.76 12.16
C ALA A 124 20.76 2.33 12.82
N ARG A 125 21.41 3.21 13.59
CA ARG A 125 22.62 2.87 14.35
C ARG A 125 22.33 1.88 15.48
N VAL A 126 21.30 2.13 16.28
CA VAL A 126 20.88 1.24 17.39
C VAL A 126 20.56 -0.16 16.88
N HIS A 127 19.86 -0.25 15.75
CA HIS A 127 19.49 -1.52 15.12
C HIS A 127 20.54 -2.05 14.13
N GLN A 128 21.71 -1.41 14.04
CA GLN A 128 22.81 -1.78 13.13
C GLN A 128 22.35 -2.00 11.68
N ALA A 129 21.36 -1.21 11.24
CA ALA A 129 20.79 -1.32 9.92
C ALA A 129 21.80 -0.86 8.86
N THR A 130 21.97 -1.64 7.81
CA THR A 130 22.79 -1.27 6.63
C THR A 130 21.98 -0.43 5.65
N ALA A 131 20.69 -0.71 5.54
CA ALA A 131 19.77 0.04 4.71
C ALA A 131 18.47 0.35 5.45
N VAL A 132 17.82 1.41 5.03
CA VAL A 132 16.48 1.79 5.46
C VAL A 132 15.60 1.90 4.22
N LEU A 133 14.48 1.19 4.21
CA LEU A 133 13.40 1.43 3.24
C LEU A 133 12.58 2.60 3.73
N VAL A 134 12.47 3.64 2.90
CA VAL A 134 11.65 4.82 3.14
C VAL A 134 10.73 5.02 1.95
N GLY A 135 9.63 5.75 2.15
CA GLY A 135 8.77 6.09 1.03
C GLY A 135 7.66 7.04 1.40
N THR A 136 7.03 7.57 0.35
CA THR A 136 5.89 8.47 0.45
C THR A 136 4.79 8.02 -0.51
N TYR A 137 3.55 8.33 -0.19
CA TYR A 137 2.45 8.26 -1.13
C TYR A 137 1.81 9.63 -1.35
N SER A 138 1.15 9.80 -2.49
CA SER A 138 0.37 11.00 -2.81
C SER A 138 -0.91 10.62 -3.52
N VAL A 139 -2.01 11.29 -3.20
CA VAL A 139 -3.31 11.03 -3.79
C VAL A 139 -3.57 12.08 -4.88
N ALA A 140 -3.81 11.65 -6.12
CA ALA A 140 -4.15 12.56 -7.22
C ALA A 140 -5.08 11.89 -8.24
N GLY A 141 -6.20 12.55 -8.54
CA GLY A 141 -7.20 12.05 -9.47
C GLY A 141 -7.81 10.72 -9.00
N GLN A 142 -7.66 9.67 -9.79
CA GLN A 142 -8.17 8.32 -9.51
C GLN A 142 -7.07 7.36 -9.04
N TYR A 143 -5.93 7.90 -8.59
CA TYR A 143 -4.77 7.09 -8.22
C TYR A 143 -4.12 7.57 -6.92
N VAL A 144 -3.44 6.63 -6.27
CA VAL A 144 -2.45 6.90 -5.23
C VAL A 144 -1.09 6.51 -5.77
N TYR A 145 -0.21 7.49 -5.93
CA TYR A 145 1.17 7.26 -6.37
C TYR A 145 2.03 6.95 -5.16
N VAL A 146 2.75 5.83 -5.21
CA VAL A 146 3.64 5.38 -4.14
C VAL A 146 5.07 5.43 -4.65
N ASN A 147 5.93 6.10 -3.89
CA ASN A 147 7.37 6.18 -4.10
C ASN A 147 8.07 5.46 -2.96
N VAL A 148 8.95 4.51 -3.27
CA VAL A 148 9.76 3.78 -2.29
C VAL A 148 11.23 3.77 -2.68
N LYS A 149 12.10 3.85 -1.66
CA LYS A 149 13.55 3.94 -1.82
C LYS A 149 14.26 3.08 -0.79
N LEU A 150 15.27 2.34 -1.24
CA LEU A 150 16.29 1.78 -0.35
C LEU A 150 17.41 2.80 -0.20
N VAL A 151 17.68 3.19 1.04
CA VAL A 151 18.68 4.20 1.39
C VAL A 151 19.75 3.57 2.27
N ARG A 152 21.02 3.76 1.93
CA ARG A 152 22.15 3.37 2.77
C ARG A 152 22.08 4.17 4.07
N SER A 153 22.03 3.48 5.21
CA SER A 153 21.86 4.11 6.52
C SER A 153 23.01 5.09 6.86
N GLU A 154 24.24 4.68 6.56
CA GLU A 154 25.45 5.43 6.90
C GLU A 154 25.57 6.75 6.13
N THR A 155 25.38 6.71 4.81
CA THR A 155 25.64 7.88 3.94
C THR A 155 24.39 8.61 3.49
N GLY A 156 23.21 8.01 3.62
CA GLY A 156 21.97 8.53 3.03
C GLY A 156 21.88 8.34 1.51
N GLN A 157 22.80 7.60 0.90
CA GLN A 157 22.78 7.31 -0.54
C GLN A 157 21.55 6.47 -0.90
N ILE A 158 20.79 6.89 -1.90
CA ILE A 158 19.73 6.05 -2.50
C ILE A 158 20.41 4.92 -3.27
N LEU A 159 20.19 3.68 -2.83
CA LEU A 159 20.68 2.48 -3.50
C LEU A 159 19.78 2.12 -4.68
N ARG A 160 18.45 2.17 -4.46
CA ARG A 160 17.41 1.90 -5.47
C ARG A 160 16.16 2.69 -5.13
N GLY A 161 15.38 3.00 -6.16
CA GLY A 161 14.04 3.58 -6.04
C GLY A 161 13.08 2.85 -6.97
N TYR A 162 11.80 2.82 -6.58
CA TYR A 162 10.73 2.27 -7.41
C TYR A 162 9.43 3.03 -7.14
N ASP A 163 8.68 3.27 -8.22
CA ASP A 163 7.43 4.02 -8.18
C ASP A 163 6.34 3.23 -8.87
N TYR A 164 5.13 3.28 -8.31
CA TYR A 164 3.95 2.66 -8.90
C TYR A 164 2.67 3.37 -8.45
N ALA A 165 1.56 3.06 -9.11
CA ALA A 165 0.26 3.63 -8.80
C ALA A 165 -0.71 2.55 -8.34
N LEU A 166 -1.48 2.89 -7.31
CA LEU A 166 -2.64 2.12 -6.87
C LEU A 166 -3.91 2.81 -7.37
N PRO A 167 -4.89 2.07 -7.92
CA PRO A 167 -6.21 2.64 -8.16
C PRO A 167 -6.82 3.16 -6.86
N LEU A 168 -7.44 4.34 -6.90
CA LEU A 168 -8.19 4.89 -5.76
C LEU A 168 -9.57 4.22 -5.65
N ASP A 169 -9.56 2.90 -5.49
CA ASP A 169 -10.76 2.11 -5.29
C ASP A 169 -11.30 2.22 -3.86
N ARG A 170 -12.39 1.51 -3.56
CA ARG A 170 -13.04 1.59 -2.24
C ARG A 170 -12.14 1.13 -1.11
N ASP A 171 -11.26 0.18 -1.34
CA ASP A 171 -10.41 -0.39 -0.30
C ASP A 171 -9.24 0.56 -0.01
N VAL A 172 -8.59 1.07 -1.06
CA VAL A 172 -7.54 2.09 -0.93
C VAL A 172 -8.11 3.37 -0.29
N GLN A 173 -9.32 3.80 -0.68
CA GLN A 173 -9.99 4.95 -0.05
C GLN A 173 -10.25 4.74 1.45
N ARG A 174 -10.62 3.53 1.89
CA ARG A 174 -10.78 3.24 3.32
C ARG A 174 -9.45 3.28 4.05
N LEU A 175 -8.39 2.78 3.43
CA LEU A 175 -7.04 2.80 4.01
C LEU A 175 -6.46 4.22 4.12
N LEU A 176 -6.92 5.17 3.31
CA LEU A 176 -6.52 6.58 3.42
C LEU A 176 -7.17 7.31 4.61
N ARG A 177 -8.29 6.79 5.15
CA ARG A 177 -8.97 7.44 6.28
C ARG A 177 -8.12 7.33 7.53
N LYS A 178 -7.74 8.47 8.10
CA LYS A 178 -7.12 8.53 9.43
C LYS A 178 -8.11 7.93 10.44
N PRO A 179 -7.66 7.13 11.43
CA PRO A 179 -8.53 6.71 12.52
C PRO A 179 -9.12 7.97 13.15
N SER A 180 -10.44 8.12 13.13
CA SER A 180 -11.11 9.12 13.95
C SER A 180 -10.81 8.74 15.39
N GLY A 181 -9.97 9.54 16.07
CA GLY A 181 -9.90 9.49 17.52
C GLY A 181 -11.32 9.62 18.06
N GLU A 182 -11.65 8.77 19.02
CA GLU A 182 -12.91 8.84 19.76
C GLU A 182 -13.16 10.30 20.16
N MET A 183 -14.36 10.80 19.82
CA MET A 183 -14.94 11.98 20.43
C MET A 183 -15.55 11.61 21.77
#